data_AF-A0A439KLU0-F1
#
_entry.id   AF-A0A439KLU0-F1
#
_cell.length_a   1.000
_cell.length_b   1.000
_cell.length_c   1.000
_cell.angle_alpha   90.00
_cell.angle_beta   90.00
_cell.angle_gamma   90.00
#
_symmetry.space_group_name_H-M   'P 1'
#
loop_
_entity.id
_entity.type
_entity.pdbx_description
1 polymer ?
#
loop_
_entity_poly.entity_id
_entity_poly.type
_entity_poly.pdbx_seq_one_letter_code
_entity_poly.pdbx_strand_id
1 'polypeptide(L)'
;MVYLEMVLWNTPRGHKAFKLTPEFASASKVLAANQGLYNGFLAAGLIWGLYLGEAGFQIKVFFLLCVAIAGLYGAATVDRKILYIQTLPAVLALIVLWLGA
;
A
#
# COMPACT_ATOMS: atom_id res chain seq x y z
N MET A 1 3.44 0.65 4.79
CA MET A 1 3.32 1.95 4.11
C MET A 1 2.66 2.97 5.01
N VAL A 2 1.36 2.85 5.32
CA VAL A 2 0.57 3.81 6.13
C VAL A 2 1.31 4.44 7.32
N TYR A 3 1.77 3.64 8.29
CA TYR A 3 2.46 4.18 9.48
C TYR A 3 3.82 4.83 9.17
N LEU A 4 4.56 4.27 8.22
CA LEU A 4 5.85 4.82 7.78
C LEU A 4 5.67 6.17 7.06
N GLU A 5 4.62 6.29 6.25
CA GLU A 5 4.31 7.49 5.46
C GLU A 5 3.66 8.60 6.31
N MET A 6 2.79 8.26 7.26
CA MET A 6 2.06 9.25 8.06
C MET A 6 2.81 9.70 9.32
N VAL A 7 3.53 8.80 9.98
CA VAL A 7 4.09 9.05 11.32
C VAL A 7 5.61 9.13 11.28
N LEU A 8 6.26 8.20 10.58
CA LEU A 8 7.73 8.08 10.62
C LEU A 8 8.46 8.78 9.46
N TRP A 9 7.75 9.41 8.51
CA TRP A 9 8.34 9.94 7.28
C TRP A 9 9.53 10.88 7.52
N ASN A 10 9.35 11.88 8.39
CA ASN A 10 10.41 12.81 8.76
C ASN A 10 11.15 12.40 10.05
N THR A 11 11.57 11.14 10.12
CA THR A 11 12.40 10.60 11.20
C THR A 11 13.58 9.82 10.61
N PRO A 12 14.65 9.55 11.36
CA PRO A 12 15.79 8.77 10.85
C PRO A 12 15.39 7.39 10.30
N ARG A 13 14.34 6.78 10.87
CA ARG A 13 13.79 5.50 10.39
C ARG A 13 13.11 5.66 9.02
N GLY A 14 12.31 6.70 8.83
CA GLY A 14 11.68 7.01 7.54
C GLY A 14 12.71 7.36 6.47
N HIS A 15 13.70 8.18 6.81
CA HIS A 15 14.81 8.53 5.91
C HIS A 15 15.54 7.28 5.42
N LYS A 16 15.84 6.33 6.32
CA LYS A 16 16.49 5.07 5.94
C LYS A 16 15.60 4.16 5.09
N ALA A 17 14.31 4.08 5.40
CA ALA A 17 13.37 3.21 4.68
C ALA A 17 13.14 3.67 3.23
N PHE A 18 13.02 4.99 3.02
CA PHE A 18 12.71 5.59 1.73
C PHE A 18 13.91 6.28 1.06
N LYS A 19 15.11 6.20 1.65
CA LYS A 19 16.34 6.85 1.19
C LYS A 19 16.18 8.36 0.98
N LEU A 20 15.56 9.03 1.95
CA LEU A 20 15.26 10.48 1.88
C LEU A 20 16.41 11.29 2.47
N THR A 21 16.63 12.48 1.94
CA THR A 21 17.37 13.53 2.66
C THR A 21 16.47 14.19 3.70
N PRO A 22 17.02 14.75 4.80
CA PRO A 22 16.23 15.47 5.79
C PRO A 22 15.41 16.62 5.18
N GLU A 23 16.00 17.35 4.24
CA GLU A 23 15.35 18.49 3.57
C GLU A 23 14.14 18.03 2.76
N PHE A 24 14.30 16.98 1.95
CA PHE A 24 13.22 16.43 1.15
C PHE A 24 12.12 15.82 2.02
N ALA A 25 12.49 15.09 3.06
CA ALA A 25 11.53 14.48 3.99
C ALA A 25 10.70 15.53 4.74
N SER A 26 11.31 16.66 5.12
CA SER A 26 10.60 17.77 5.73
C SER A 26 9.64 18.43 4.74
N ALA A 27 10.11 18.75 3.53
CA ALA A 27 9.31 19.41 2.51
C ALA A 27 8.13 18.56 2.00
N SER A 28 8.29 17.23 1.93
CA SER A 28 7.28 16.31 1.40
C SER A 28 6.37 15.67 2.46
N LYS A 29 6.54 16.01 3.75
CA LYS A 29 5.85 15.33 4.86
C LYS A 29 4.33 15.28 4.73
N VAL A 30 3.70 16.40 4.35
CA VAL A 30 2.24 16.48 4.22
C VAL A 30 1.73 15.63 3.06
N LEU A 31 2.45 15.64 1.93
CA LEU A 31 2.11 14.81 0.77
C LEU A 31 2.23 13.32 1.11
N ALA A 32 3.32 12.92 1.79
CA ALA A 32 3.51 11.56 2.25
C ALA A 32 2.41 11.12 3.22
N ALA A 33 2.00 11.99 4.14
CA ALA A 33 0.88 11.69 5.05
C ALA A 33 -0.44 11.46 4.29
N ASN A 34 -0.71 12.24 3.24
CA ASN A 34 -1.89 12.06 2.40
C ASN A 34 -1.83 10.74 1.61
N GLN A 35 -0.67 10.40 1.06
CA GLN A 35 -0.44 9.10 0.40
C GLN A 35 -0.67 7.93 1.37
N GLY A 36 -0.17 8.06 2.61
CA GLY A 36 -0.40 7.09 3.67
C GLY A 36 -1.87 6.94 4.03
N LEU A 37 -2.64 8.03 4.06
CA LEU A 37 -4.08 8.00 4.34
C LEU A 37 -4.86 7.25 3.26
N TYR A 38 -4.59 7.50 1.97
CA TYR A 38 -5.21 6.75 0.87
C TYR A 38 -4.89 5.25 0.95
N ASN A 39 -3.62 4.90 1.23
CA ASN A 39 -3.23 3.51 1.49
C ASN A 39 -3.97 2.93 2.70
N GLY A 40 -4.26 3.76 3.71
CA GLY A 40 -5.09 3.40 4.85
C GLY A 40 -6.53 3.04 4.47
N PHE A 41 -7.15 3.79 3.56
CA PHE A 41 -8.48 3.45 3.04
C PHE A 41 -8.49 2.13 2.26
N LEU A 42 -7.44 1.85 1.48
CA LEU A 42 -7.31 0.55 0.81
C LEU A 42 -7.25 -0.60 1.82
N ALA A 43 -6.44 -0.44 2.88
CA ALA A 43 -6.34 -1.43 3.95
C ALA A 43 -7.68 -1.62 4.70
N ALA A 44 -8.37 -0.52 5.01
CA ALA A 44 -9.68 -0.57 5.67
C ALA A 44 -10.73 -1.29 4.81
N GLY A 45 -10.76 -1.04 3.49
CA GLY A 45 -11.62 -1.75 2.56
C GLY A 45 -11.37 -3.25 2.51
N LEU A 46 -10.10 -3.66 2.53
CA LEU A 46 -9.73 -5.09 2.59
C LEU A 46 -10.14 -5.75 3.91
N ILE A 47 -9.90 -5.08 5.05
CA ILE A 47 -10.32 -5.57 6.37
C ILE A 47 -11.84 -5.72 6.42
N TRP A 48 -12.57 -4.74 5.89
CA TRP A 48 -14.03 -4.79 5.81
C TRP A 48 -14.51 -5.95 4.92
N GLY A 49 -13.90 -6.13 3.75
CA GLY A 49 -14.22 -7.26 2.88
C GLY A 49 -13.91 -8.62 3.51
N LEU A 50 -12.88 -8.73 4.35
CA LEU A 50 -12.60 -9.94 5.13
C LEU A 50 -13.64 -10.17 6.22
N TYR A 51 -14.07 -9.13 6.94
CA TYR A 51 -15.11 -9.20 7.97
C TYR A 51 -16.44 -9.71 7.42
N LEU A 52 -16.77 -9.38 6.17
CA LEU A 52 -18.00 -9.83 5.50
C LEU A 52 -17.96 -11.28 4.99
N GLY A 53 -16.84 -12.00 5.13
CA GLY A 53 -16.72 -13.38 4.66
C GLY A 53 -16.96 -13.52 3.15
N GLU A 54 -17.84 -14.44 2.76
CA GLU A 54 -18.19 -14.67 1.34
C GLU A 54 -18.83 -13.45 0.68
N ALA A 55 -19.71 -12.73 1.40
CA ALA A 55 -20.37 -11.52 0.89
C ALA A 55 -19.38 -10.39 0.55
N GLY A 56 -18.16 -10.44 1.10
CA GLY A 56 -17.09 -9.48 0.82
C GLY A 56 -16.21 -9.84 -0.39
N PHE A 57 -16.50 -10.90 -1.14
CA PHE A 57 -15.65 -11.36 -2.25
C PHE A 57 -15.31 -10.24 -3.24
N GLN A 58 -16.33 -9.54 -3.77
CA GLN A 58 -16.11 -8.47 -4.74
C GLN A 58 -15.32 -7.28 -4.16
N ILE A 59 -15.54 -6.97 -2.89
CA ILE A 59 -14.80 -5.90 -2.18
C ILE A 59 -13.32 -6.28 -2.10
N LYS A 60 -13.00 -7.51 -1.68
CA LYS A 60 -11.63 -8.02 -1.62
C LYS A 60 -10.96 -7.97 -2.98
N VAL A 61 -11.63 -8.45 -4.03
CA VAL A 61 -11.10 -8.43 -5.41
C VAL A 61 -10.82 -7.00 -5.86
N PHE A 62 -11.78 -6.08 -5.71
CA PHE A 62 -11.63 -4.70 -6.15
C PHE A 62 -10.42 -4.02 -5.49
N PHE A 63 -10.33 -4.08 -4.17
CA PHE A 63 -9.22 -3.44 -3.45
C PHE A 63 -7.87 -4.11 -3.75
N LEU A 64 -7.80 -5.43 -3.88
CA LEU A 64 -6.57 -6.12 -4.26
C LEU A 64 -6.10 -5.73 -5.67
N LEU A 65 -7.02 -5.56 -6.62
CA LEU A 65 -6.70 -5.06 -7.96
C LEU A 65 -6.16 -3.62 -7.91
N CYS A 66 -6.79 -2.74 -7.13
CA CYS A 66 -6.28 -1.38 -6.91
C CYS A 66 -4.85 -1.41 -6.34
N VAL A 67 -4.58 -2.25 -5.34
CA VAL A 67 -3.24 -2.40 -4.74
C VAL A 67 -2.23 -2.94 -5.76
N ALA A 68 -2.61 -3.92 -6.58
CA ALA A 68 -1.75 -4.49 -7.60
C ALA A 68 -1.36 -3.43 -8.66
N ILE A 69 -2.33 -2.68 -9.18
CA ILE A 69 -2.12 -1.63 -10.18
C ILE A 69 -1.29 -0.47 -9.61
N ALA A 70 -1.63 0.02 -8.40
CA ALA A 70 -0.86 1.06 -7.73
C ALA A 70 0.58 0.61 -7.47
N GLY A 71 0.78 -0.65 -7.08
CA GLY A 71 2.11 -1.23 -6.91
C GLY A 71 2.90 -1.33 -8.22
N LEU A 72 2.26 -1.67 -9.34
CA LEU A 72 2.92 -1.69 -10.65
C LEU A 72 3.37 -0.28 -11.06
N TYR A 73 2.49 0.71 -10.91
CA TYR A 73 2.83 2.10 -11.20
C TYR A 73 3.95 2.61 -10.29
N GLY A 74 3.87 2.33 -8.99
CA GLY A 74 4.91 2.67 -8.02
C GLY A 74 6.25 2.01 -8.32
N ALA A 75 6.24 0.74 -8.75
CA ALA A 75 7.46 0.03 -9.13
C ALA A 75 8.12 0.61 -10.39
N ALA A 76 7.31 1.09 -11.34
CA ALA A 76 7.79 1.73 -12.55
C ALA A 76 8.32 3.16 -12.32
N THR A 77 7.79 3.88 -11.32
CA THR A 77 8.04 5.32 -11.13
C THR A 77 8.91 5.68 -9.93
N VAL A 78 8.87 4.90 -8.85
CA VAL A 78 9.50 5.24 -7.55
C VAL A 78 10.64 4.28 -7.21
N ASP A 79 10.35 3.01 -6.97
CA ASP A 79 11.36 2.00 -6.62
C ASP A 79 10.85 0.59 -7.00
N ARG A 80 11.68 -0.17 -7.73
CA ARG A 80 11.37 -1.55 -8.14
C ARG A 80 11.03 -2.47 -6.96
N LYS A 81 11.49 -2.18 -5.75
CA LYS A 81 11.12 -2.92 -4.53
C LYS A 81 9.63 -2.97 -4.28
N ILE A 82 8.87 -1.96 -4.74
CA ILE A 82 7.41 -1.90 -4.60
C ILE A 82 6.74 -3.11 -5.26
N LEU A 83 7.31 -3.62 -6.36
CA LEU A 83 6.81 -4.82 -7.02
C LEU A 83 6.75 -6.02 -6.06
N TYR A 84 7.78 -6.19 -5.22
CA TYR A 84 7.91 -7.32 -4.31
C TYR A 84 7.13 -7.14 -3.00
N ILE A 85 7.01 -5.90 -2.50
CA ILE A 85 6.35 -5.63 -1.21
C ILE A 85 4.85 -5.29 -1.36
N GLN A 86 4.38 -4.97 -2.56
CA GLN A 86 3.00 -4.54 -2.81
C GLN A 86 2.31 -5.33 -3.91
N THR A 87 2.82 -5.31 -5.14
CA THR A 87 2.17 -5.99 -6.28
C THR A 87 2.14 -7.50 -6.11
N LEU A 88 3.28 -8.11 -5.84
CA LEU A 88 3.39 -9.56 -5.72
C LEU A 88 2.45 -10.12 -4.62
N PRO A 89 2.45 -9.59 -3.38
CA PRO A 89 1.50 -10.01 -2.35
C PRO A 89 0.03 -9.83 -2.77
N ALA A 90 -0.32 -8.74 -3.44
CA ALA A 90 -1.70 -8.49 -3.87
C ALA A 90 -2.15 -9.49 -4.94
N VAL A 91 -1.28 -9.80 -5.91
CA VAL A 91 -1.56 -10.79 -6.96
C VAL A 91 -1.66 -12.19 -6.35
N LEU A 92 -0.77 -12.56 -5.43
CA LEU A 92 -0.85 -13.85 -4.73
C LEU A 92 -2.16 -13.97 -3.94
N ALA A 93 -2.56 -12.90 -3.24
CA ALA A 93 -3.84 -12.87 -2.52
C ALA A 93 -5.04 -13.01 -3.47
N LEU A 94 -5.01 -12.39 -4.66
CA LEU A 94 -6.05 -12.57 -5.68
C LEU A 94 -6.14 -14.02 -6.16
N ILE A 95 -4.99 -14.67 -6.42
CA ILE A 95 -4.94 -16.06 -6.84
C ILE A 95 -5.54 -16.97 -5.76
N VAL A 96 -5.13 -16.78 -4.50
CA VAL A 96 -5.66 -17.56 -3.36
C VAL A 96 -7.16 -17.34 -3.20
N LEU A 97 -7.62 -16.09 -3.30
CA LEU A 97 -9.05 -15.78 -3.20
C LEU A 97 -9.86 -16.42 -4.32
N TRP A 98 -9.30 -16.49 -5.54
CA TRP A 98 -9.95 -17.13 -6.69
C TRP A 98 -9.99 -18.66 -6.58
N LEU A 99 -8.94 -19.29 -6.04
CA LEU A 99 -8.88 -20.75 -5.87
C LEU A 99 -9.71 -21.25 -4.69
N GLY A 100 -10.01 -20.39 -3.71
CA GLY A 100 -10.84 -20.70 -2.55
C GLY A 100 -12.29 -20.22 -2.63
N ALA A 101 -12.70 -19.66 -3.77
CA ALA A 101 -14.06 -19.20 -4.05
C ALA A 101 -14.93 -20.28 -4.71
#